data_AF-A0AB73TKL6-F1
#
_entry.id   AF-A0AB73TKL6-F1
#
_cell.length_a   1.000
_cell.length_b   1.000
_cell.length_c   1.000
_cell.angle_alpha   90.00
_cell.angle_beta   90.00
_cell.angle_gamma   90.00
#
_symmetry.space_group_name_H-M   'P 1'
#
loop_
_entity.id
_entity.type
_entity.pdbx_description
1 polymer ?
#
loop_
_entity_poly.entity_id
_entity_poly.type
_entity_poly.pdbx_seq_one_letter_code
_entity_poly.pdbx_strand_id
1 'polypeptide(L)'
;GLVNTIGNLTLVTNPDNSAAGNKDFETKKKIFEDTLHIRMNKDLYELTEWTSSDISARSEALINELITMYPYLRSSGDYEHDGNREIFLEAQGIKATGYLNEDETVIIHSGSEIYSKIKDIASDSLDETRQELLDNGIIEETIGGLQFVQDYTASSVSNAAALLLGGSRNGWDYWKYDNGISINDSLRNKK
;
A
#
# COMPACT_ATOMS: atom_id res chain seq x y z
N GLY A 1 -4.43 18.82 21.22
CA GLY A 1 -4.27 20.28 21.04
C GLY A 1 -3.95 20.55 19.59
N LEU A 2 -4.48 21.63 19.01
CA LEU A 2 -4.41 21.93 17.56
C LEU A 2 -2.99 22.17 17.01
N VAL A 3 -2.01 22.29 17.91
CA VAL A 3 -0.58 22.48 17.58
C VAL A 3 -0.06 21.37 16.65
N ASN A 4 -0.41 20.12 16.93
CA ASN A 4 0.07 18.94 16.19
C ASN A 4 -1.02 18.42 15.25
N THR A 5 -1.45 19.26 14.30
CA THR A 5 -2.43 18.88 13.27
C THR A 5 -1.84 19.09 11.88
N ILE A 6 -2.24 18.27 10.91
CA ILE A 6 -1.79 18.40 9.53
C ILE A 6 -2.18 19.75 8.93
N GLY A 7 -3.34 20.29 9.32
CA GLY A 7 -3.77 21.62 8.94
C GLY A 7 -2.84 22.72 9.44
N ASN A 8 -2.10 22.51 10.54
CA ASN A 8 -1.14 23.49 11.07
C ASN A 8 0.30 23.30 10.53
N LEU A 9 0.52 22.37 9.60
CA LEU A 9 1.83 22.10 9.02
C LEU A 9 2.17 23.10 7.91
N THR A 10 3.42 23.59 7.93
CA THR A 10 4.06 24.37 6.86
C THR A 10 5.35 23.68 6.44
N LEU A 11 5.59 23.56 5.14
CA LEU A 11 6.77 22.87 4.61
C LEU A 11 7.89 23.88 4.37
N VAL A 12 8.82 23.99 5.31
CA VAL A 12 9.90 24.99 5.27
C VAL A 12 11.24 24.35 5.63
N THR A 13 12.34 25.05 5.37
CA THR A 13 13.66 24.56 5.77
C THR A 13 13.85 24.62 7.28
N ASN A 14 14.82 23.87 7.83
CA ASN A 14 15.13 23.90 9.25
C ASN A 14 15.49 25.32 9.78
N PRO A 15 16.30 26.12 9.06
CA PRO A 15 16.52 27.52 9.41
C PRO A 15 15.24 28.35 9.51
N ASP A 16 14.36 28.23 8.52
CA ASP A 16 13.11 29.03 8.45
C ASP A 16 12.13 28.62 9.55
N ASN A 17 12.02 27.32 9.84
CA ASN A 17 11.23 26.80 10.95
C ASN A 17 11.70 27.41 12.29
N SER A 18 13.03 27.45 12.49
CA SER A 18 13.63 28.05 13.68
C SER A 18 13.41 29.56 13.76
N ALA A 19 13.48 30.26 12.62
CA ALA A 19 13.25 31.69 12.52
C ALA A 19 11.78 32.10 12.78
N ALA A 20 10.84 31.24 12.37
CA ALA A 20 9.41 31.41 12.54
C ALA A 20 8.97 31.24 14.01
N GLY A 21 9.40 30.16 14.67
CA GLY A 21 9.17 29.92 16.11
C GLY A 21 7.72 30.20 16.58
N ASN A 22 7.58 30.92 17.70
CA ASN A 22 6.28 31.31 18.27
C ASN A 22 5.82 32.72 17.87
N LYS A 23 6.34 33.26 16.76
CA LYS A 23 5.94 34.59 16.26
C LYS A 23 4.48 34.58 15.78
N ASP A 24 3.93 35.77 15.62
CA ASP A 24 2.61 35.98 15.05
C ASP A 24 2.55 35.56 13.57
N PHE A 25 1.34 35.36 13.07
CA PHE A 25 1.08 34.81 11.74
C PHE A 25 1.67 35.68 10.62
N GLU A 26 1.49 37.00 10.69
CA GLU A 26 1.99 37.93 9.68
C GLU A 26 3.52 37.95 9.61
N THR A 27 4.18 37.88 10.77
CA THR A 27 5.64 37.75 10.82
C THR A 27 6.12 36.42 10.24
N LYS A 28 5.40 35.33 10.48
CA LYS A 28 5.72 34.01 9.92
C LYS A 28 5.53 33.95 8.41
N LYS A 29 4.47 34.55 7.86
CA LYS A 29 4.22 34.59 6.41
C LYS A 29 5.39 35.16 5.62
N LYS A 30 6.01 36.22 6.14
CA LYS A 30 7.20 36.84 5.52
C LYS A 30 8.42 35.91 5.49
N ILE A 31 8.55 35.05 6.50
CA ILE A 31 9.63 34.05 6.58
C ILE A 31 9.41 32.94 5.54
N PHE A 32 8.16 32.71 5.13
CA PHE A 32 7.81 31.63 4.21
C PHE A 32 7.77 32.04 2.73
N GLU A 33 8.10 33.29 2.40
CA GLU A 33 8.05 33.83 1.04
C GLU A 33 8.89 33.01 0.04
N ASP A 34 10.03 32.47 0.47
CA ASP A 34 10.90 31.65 -0.37
C ASP A 34 10.30 30.27 -0.71
N THR A 35 9.25 29.86 0.00
CA THR A 35 8.60 28.53 -0.15
C THR A 35 7.29 28.57 -0.93
N LEU A 36 6.94 29.71 -1.54
CA LEU A 36 5.68 29.86 -2.29
C LEU A 36 5.58 28.98 -3.55
N HIS A 37 6.68 28.37 -3.97
CA HIS A 37 6.69 27.33 -5.01
C HIS A 37 6.03 26.02 -4.53
N ILE A 38 5.91 25.81 -3.22
CA ILE A 38 5.14 24.72 -2.62
C ILE A 38 3.68 25.17 -2.52
N ARG A 39 2.81 24.53 -3.32
CA ARG A 39 1.39 24.90 -3.42
C ARG A 39 0.69 24.97 -2.07
N MET A 40 0.98 24.03 -1.16
CA MET A 40 0.41 24.01 0.19
C MET A 40 0.78 25.23 1.05
N ASN A 41 1.93 25.86 0.81
CA ASN A 41 2.36 27.07 1.52
C ASN A 41 1.81 28.34 0.85
N LYS A 42 1.65 28.33 -0.48
CA LYS A 42 1.01 29.42 -1.21
C LYS A 42 -0.41 29.66 -0.72
N ASP A 43 -1.20 28.59 -0.56
CA ASP A 43 -2.59 28.70 -0.10
C ASP A 43 -2.69 29.32 1.31
N LEU A 44 -1.70 29.06 2.18
CA LEU A 44 -1.60 29.70 3.50
C LEU A 44 -1.19 31.18 3.43
N TYR A 45 -0.34 31.54 2.47
CA TYR A 45 0.13 32.91 2.29
C TYR A 45 -1.00 33.86 1.87
N GLU A 46 -2.02 33.35 1.19
CA GLU A 46 -3.18 34.14 0.75
C GLU A 46 -4.18 34.44 1.90
N LEU A 47 -4.06 33.75 3.03
CA LEU A 47 -4.95 33.95 4.20
C LEU A 47 -4.55 35.17 5.03
N THR A 48 -5.54 35.89 5.55
CA THR A 48 -5.34 37.05 6.43
C THR A 48 -5.37 36.71 7.91
N GLU A 49 -5.96 35.57 8.26
CA GLU A 49 -6.08 35.07 9.63
C GLU A 49 -5.79 33.58 9.66
N TRP A 50 -5.34 33.10 10.82
CA TRP A 50 -5.00 31.70 11.04
C TRP A 50 -5.53 31.25 12.39
N THR A 51 -6.82 30.95 12.41
CA THR A 51 -7.56 30.58 13.62
C THR A 51 -7.63 29.07 13.80
N SER A 52 -8.07 28.64 14.98
CA SER A 52 -8.41 27.25 15.25
C SER A 52 -9.43 26.67 14.27
N SER A 53 -10.37 27.50 13.78
CA SER A 53 -11.35 27.10 12.78
C SER A 53 -10.69 26.83 11.43
N ASP A 54 -9.77 27.71 11.02
CA ASP A 54 -9.03 27.56 9.75
C ASP A 54 -8.12 26.33 9.76
N ILE A 55 -7.44 26.08 10.88
CA ILE A 55 -6.63 24.87 11.09
C ILE A 55 -7.49 23.61 10.94
N SER A 56 -8.71 23.63 11.49
CA SER A 56 -9.62 22.48 11.46
C SER A 56 -10.16 22.24 10.05
N ALA A 57 -10.62 23.30 9.38
CA ALA A 57 -11.11 23.25 8.00
C ALA A 57 -10.01 22.78 7.02
N ARG A 58 -8.79 23.30 7.15
CA ARG A 58 -7.64 22.85 6.33
C ARG A 58 -7.27 21.39 6.62
N SER A 59 -7.34 20.96 7.89
CA SER A 59 -7.09 19.56 8.24
C SER A 59 -8.07 18.63 7.54
N GLU A 60 -9.36 18.96 7.56
CA GLU A 60 -10.41 18.18 6.88
C GLU A 60 -10.21 18.14 5.37
N ALA A 61 -9.90 19.29 4.75
CA ALA A 61 -9.61 19.36 3.31
C ALA A 61 -8.42 18.48 2.92
N LEU A 62 -7.30 18.56 3.66
CA LEU A 62 -6.11 17.74 3.40
C LEU A 62 -6.39 16.24 3.59
N ILE A 63 -7.17 15.87 4.61
CA ILE A 63 -7.58 14.47 4.84
C ILE A 63 -8.39 13.96 3.65
N ASN A 64 -9.36 14.74 3.15
CA ASN A 64 -10.20 14.34 2.02
C ASN A 64 -9.39 14.18 0.73
N GLU A 65 -8.43 15.07 0.47
CA GLU A 65 -7.50 14.94 -0.67
C GLU A 65 -6.61 13.70 -0.54
N LEU A 66 -6.05 13.43 0.65
CA LEU A 66 -5.25 12.23 0.90
C LEU A 66 -6.06 10.93 0.68
N ILE A 67 -7.28 10.88 1.21
CA ILE A 67 -8.20 9.75 1.02
C ILE A 67 -8.53 9.56 -0.48
N THR A 68 -8.59 10.65 -1.24
CA THR A 68 -8.91 10.62 -2.67
C THR A 68 -7.72 10.15 -3.51
N MET A 69 -6.51 10.61 -3.19
CA MET A 69 -5.27 10.18 -3.85
C MET A 69 -4.92 8.72 -3.55
N TYR A 70 -5.26 8.25 -2.35
CA TYR A 70 -4.94 6.92 -1.87
C TYR A 70 -6.21 6.16 -1.44
N PRO A 71 -7.10 5.81 -2.39
CA PRO A 71 -8.42 5.24 -2.08
C PRO A 71 -8.36 3.89 -1.36
N TYR A 72 -7.23 3.18 -1.45
CA TYR A 72 -6.95 1.93 -0.75
C TYR A 72 -6.53 2.10 0.71
N LEU A 73 -6.28 3.32 1.19
CA LEU A 73 -6.10 3.61 2.63
C LEU A 73 -7.43 3.67 3.41
N ARG A 74 -8.57 3.49 2.73
CA ARG A 74 -9.86 3.29 3.39
C ARG A 74 -9.96 1.88 3.96
N SER A 75 -9.17 1.60 4.99
CA SER A 75 -9.51 0.54 5.94
C SER A 75 -10.31 1.17 7.10
N SER A 76 -11.44 0.56 7.40
CA SER A 76 -12.33 0.94 8.49
C SER A 76 -11.97 0.18 9.77
N GLY A 77 -10.76 0.41 10.30
CA GLY A 77 -10.26 -0.24 11.52
C GLY A 77 -9.33 0.66 12.33
N ASP A 78 -9.45 0.58 13.66
CA ASP A 78 -8.47 1.10 14.61
C ASP A 78 -7.16 0.30 14.44
N TYR A 79 -6.14 0.88 13.83
CA TYR A 79 -4.87 0.19 13.59
C TYR A 79 -4.06 0.07 14.88
N GLU A 80 -4.12 -1.10 15.52
CA GLU A 80 -2.92 -1.64 16.16
C GLU A 80 -1.93 -2.01 15.06
N HIS A 81 -0.72 -1.45 15.09
CA HIS A 81 0.35 -1.75 14.13
C HIS A 81 0.91 -3.15 14.43
N ASP A 82 0.16 -4.19 14.08
CA ASP A 82 0.64 -5.56 14.06
C ASP A 82 1.68 -5.70 12.93
N GLY A 83 2.71 -6.51 13.16
CA GLY A 83 3.97 -6.49 12.41
C GLY A 83 3.83 -6.71 10.89
N ASN A 84 4.93 -6.43 10.18
CA ASN A 84 5.08 -6.63 8.74
C ASN A 84 4.33 -7.88 8.23
N ARG A 85 3.25 -7.68 7.46
CA ARG A 85 2.43 -8.75 6.86
C ARG A 85 2.80 -9.05 5.40
N GLU A 86 3.97 -8.61 4.98
CA GLU A 86 4.59 -9.06 3.73
C GLU A 86 4.90 -10.56 3.80
N ILE A 87 4.45 -11.27 2.79
CA ILE A 87 4.55 -12.72 2.66
C ILE A 87 5.16 -13.08 1.31
N PHE A 88 5.91 -14.18 1.33
CA PHE A 88 6.71 -14.68 0.24
C PHE A 88 6.34 -16.12 -0.04
N LEU A 89 6.30 -16.49 -1.31
CA LEU A 89 6.08 -17.85 -1.75
C LEU A 89 7.17 -18.20 -2.76
N GLU A 90 7.95 -19.23 -2.42
CA GLU A 90 8.94 -19.82 -3.32
C GLU A 90 8.69 -21.33 -3.37
N ALA A 91 8.17 -21.81 -4.50
CA ALA A 91 7.83 -23.21 -4.69
C ALA A 91 7.73 -23.53 -6.19
N GLN A 92 8.00 -24.78 -6.58
CA GLN A 92 7.94 -25.22 -7.99
C GLN A 92 8.78 -24.36 -8.96
N GLY A 93 9.84 -23.72 -8.45
CA GLY A 93 10.72 -22.86 -9.23
C GLY A 93 10.19 -21.45 -9.49
N ILE A 94 9.03 -21.09 -8.93
CA ILE A 94 8.48 -19.74 -9.02
C ILE A 94 8.72 -18.94 -7.74
N LYS A 95 8.75 -17.61 -7.88
CA LYS A 95 8.80 -16.65 -6.78
C LYS A 95 7.62 -15.67 -6.85
N ALA A 96 6.97 -15.48 -5.72
CA ALA A 96 5.87 -14.54 -5.57
C ALA A 96 5.96 -13.80 -4.24
N THR A 97 5.46 -12.58 -4.23
CA THR A 97 5.38 -11.72 -3.05
C THR A 97 3.96 -11.20 -2.90
N GLY A 98 3.55 -10.92 -1.67
CA GLY A 98 2.22 -10.40 -1.41
C GLY A 98 2.06 -9.89 0.00
N TYR A 99 0.87 -9.38 0.30
CA TYR A 99 0.50 -8.85 1.60
C TYR A 99 -0.72 -9.58 2.15
N LEU A 100 -0.63 -10.07 3.40
CA LEU A 100 -1.73 -10.74 4.11
C LEU A 100 -2.59 -9.74 4.88
N ASN A 101 -3.83 -9.54 4.45
CA ASN A 101 -4.78 -8.70 5.16
C ASN A 101 -5.34 -9.40 6.42
N GLU A 102 -5.93 -8.62 7.33
CA GLU A 102 -6.57 -9.13 8.55
C GLU A 102 -7.79 -10.01 8.28
N ASP A 103 -8.48 -9.77 7.17
CA ASP A 103 -9.61 -10.57 6.70
C ASP A 103 -9.19 -11.86 5.95
N GLU A 104 -7.92 -12.23 6.03
CA GLU A 104 -7.28 -13.37 5.34
C GLU A 104 -7.26 -13.28 3.80
N THR A 105 -7.65 -12.13 3.21
CA THR A 105 -7.38 -11.87 1.79
C THR A 105 -5.89 -11.62 1.56
N VAL A 106 -5.43 -11.89 0.33
CA VAL A 106 -4.02 -11.71 -0.03
C VAL A 106 -3.91 -10.84 -1.25
N ILE A 107 -3.16 -9.75 -1.15
CA ILE A 107 -2.71 -9.00 -2.31
C ILE A 107 -1.49 -9.73 -2.87
N ILE A 108 -1.58 -10.24 -4.10
CA ILE A 108 -0.43 -10.75 -4.86
C ILE A 108 0.19 -9.56 -5.58
N HIS A 109 1.46 -9.28 -5.31
CA HIS A 109 2.14 -8.13 -5.91
C HIS A 109 2.48 -8.39 -7.38
N SER A 110 2.48 -7.31 -8.16
CA SER A 110 3.06 -7.29 -9.51
C SER A 110 4.47 -7.89 -9.55
N GLY A 111 4.78 -8.61 -10.63
CA GLY A 111 6.02 -9.37 -10.80
C GLY A 111 6.00 -10.76 -10.17
N SER A 112 4.95 -11.14 -9.44
CA SER A 112 4.82 -12.51 -8.91
C SER A 112 4.64 -13.53 -10.04
N GLU A 113 5.48 -14.57 -10.03
CA GLU A 113 5.50 -15.62 -11.03
C GLU A 113 4.42 -16.67 -10.77
N ILE A 114 3.86 -17.22 -11.84
CA ILE A 114 2.84 -18.26 -11.81
C ILE A 114 3.42 -19.54 -12.40
N TYR A 115 3.24 -20.64 -11.66
CA TYR A 115 3.65 -21.96 -12.10
C TYR A 115 2.80 -22.42 -13.30
N SER A 116 3.50 -22.74 -14.39
CA SER A 116 2.96 -23.42 -15.56
C SER A 116 3.68 -24.75 -15.76
N LYS A 117 2.92 -25.83 -15.98
CA LYS A 117 3.47 -27.19 -16.12
C LYS A 117 4.25 -27.38 -17.41
N ILE A 118 3.95 -26.58 -18.42
CA ILE A 118 4.54 -26.71 -19.74
C ILE A 118 5.22 -25.39 -20.07
N LYS A 119 6.46 -25.48 -20.58
CA LYS A 119 7.20 -24.29 -21.03
C LYS A 119 6.52 -23.54 -22.18
N ASP A 120 5.54 -24.17 -22.81
CA ASP A 120 4.67 -23.62 -23.83
C ASP A 120 3.27 -23.46 -23.23
N ILE A 121 2.95 -22.23 -22.79
CA ILE A 121 1.71 -21.88 -22.08
C ILE A 121 0.48 -22.23 -22.92
N ALA A 122 0.58 -22.12 -24.25
CA ALA A 122 -0.48 -22.51 -25.18
C ALA A 122 -0.90 -23.99 -25.08
N SER A 123 -0.07 -24.83 -24.46
CA SER A 123 -0.38 -26.25 -24.21
C SER A 123 -0.75 -26.55 -22.76
N ASP A 124 -0.58 -25.60 -21.84
CA ASP A 124 -1.00 -25.74 -20.44
C ASP A 124 -2.49 -25.38 -20.35
N SER A 125 -3.31 -26.35 -19.92
CA SER A 125 -4.72 -26.08 -19.67
C SER A 125 -4.82 -25.23 -18.40
N LEU A 126 -4.82 -23.91 -18.58
CA LEU A 126 -5.09 -22.98 -17.49
C LEU A 126 -6.47 -23.27 -16.90
N ASP A 127 -6.61 -23.08 -15.59
CA ASP A 127 -7.95 -23.03 -15.00
C ASP A 127 -8.69 -21.77 -15.48
N GLU A 128 -10.02 -21.80 -15.43
CA GLU A 128 -10.89 -20.72 -15.90
C GLU A 128 -10.49 -19.37 -15.29
N THR A 129 -10.13 -19.35 -14.00
CA THR A 129 -9.70 -18.14 -13.31
C THR A 129 -8.43 -17.55 -13.92
N ARG A 130 -7.38 -18.35 -14.15
CA ARG A 130 -6.14 -17.87 -14.76
C ARG A 130 -6.36 -17.37 -16.18
N GLN A 131 -7.23 -18.02 -16.94
CA GLN A 131 -7.59 -17.57 -18.29
C GLN A 131 -8.28 -16.19 -18.23
N GLU A 132 -9.23 -16.00 -17.32
CA GLU A 132 -9.88 -14.69 -17.12
C GLU A 132 -8.88 -13.61 -16.72
N LEU A 133 -7.90 -13.92 -15.86
CA LEU A 133 -6.86 -12.96 -15.49
C LEU A 133 -5.97 -12.59 -16.67
N LEU A 134 -5.66 -13.55 -17.55
CA LEU A 134 -4.87 -13.32 -18.76
C LEU A 134 -5.66 -12.47 -19.76
N ASP A 135 -6.92 -12.81 -20.01
CA ASP A 135 -7.81 -12.10 -20.92
C ASP A 135 -8.06 -10.64 -20.48
N ASN A 136 -8.07 -10.39 -19.16
CA ASN A 136 -8.21 -9.06 -18.58
C ASN A 136 -6.88 -8.29 -18.45
N GLY A 137 -5.75 -8.87 -18.87
CA GLY A 137 -4.43 -8.23 -18.80
C GLY A 137 -3.91 -8.03 -17.38
N ILE A 138 -4.35 -8.85 -16.42
CA ILE A 138 -3.86 -8.86 -15.02
C ILE A 138 -2.60 -9.71 -14.91
N ILE A 139 -2.50 -10.76 -15.71
CA ILE A 139 -1.31 -11.59 -15.87
C ILE A 139 -0.86 -11.56 -17.33
N GLU A 140 0.42 -11.82 -17.59
CA GLU A 140 0.99 -11.89 -18.94
C GLU A 140 1.92 -13.09 -19.12
N GLU A 141 2.13 -13.47 -20.38
CA GLU A 141 3.15 -14.44 -20.76
C GLU A 141 4.54 -13.82 -20.80
N THR A 142 5.52 -14.55 -20.28
CA THR A 142 6.94 -14.19 -20.28
C THR A 142 7.78 -15.37 -20.76
N ILE A 143 9.08 -15.12 -21.00
CA ILE A 143 10.05 -16.18 -21.31
C ILE A 143 10.09 -17.25 -20.19
N GLY A 144 9.76 -16.89 -18.95
CA GLY A 144 9.79 -17.75 -17.77
C GLY A 144 8.48 -18.47 -17.45
N GLY A 145 7.38 -18.18 -18.14
CA GLY A 145 6.04 -18.67 -17.79
C GLY A 145 5.04 -17.51 -17.70
N LEU A 146 4.10 -17.57 -16.76
CA LEU A 146 3.12 -16.50 -16.52
C LEU A 146 3.56 -15.62 -15.33
N GLN A 147 3.22 -14.33 -15.36
CA GLN A 147 3.45 -13.41 -14.22
C GLN A 147 2.31 -12.42 -14.05
N PHE A 148 2.10 -11.93 -12.83
CA PHE A 148 1.23 -10.78 -12.57
C PHE A 148 1.87 -9.48 -13.04
N VAL A 149 1.14 -8.64 -13.78
CA VAL A 149 1.63 -7.31 -14.24
C VAL A 149 1.17 -6.16 -13.35
N GLN A 150 0.17 -6.42 -12.51
CA GLN A 150 -0.36 -5.50 -11.52
C GLN A 150 -0.76 -6.29 -10.27
N ASP A 151 -0.96 -5.57 -9.17
CA ASP A 151 -1.40 -6.19 -7.93
C ASP A 151 -2.80 -6.80 -8.10
N TYR A 152 -3.02 -7.96 -7.47
CA TYR A 152 -4.28 -8.68 -7.53
C TYR A 152 -4.70 -9.21 -6.16
N THR A 153 -5.92 -8.87 -5.71
CA THR A 153 -6.45 -9.34 -4.44
C THR A 153 -7.15 -10.68 -4.61
N ALA A 154 -6.51 -11.74 -4.13
CA ALA A 154 -7.10 -13.06 -3.98
C ALA A 154 -8.01 -13.10 -2.75
N SER A 155 -9.13 -13.83 -2.86
CA SER A 155 -10.17 -13.89 -1.83
C SER A 155 -9.77 -14.63 -0.55
N SER A 156 -8.63 -15.33 -0.57
CA SER A 156 -8.05 -16.00 0.59
C SER A 156 -6.60 -16.39 0.35
N VAL A 157 -5.87 -16.70 1.43
CA VAL A 157 -4.53 -17.31 1.39
C VAL A 157 -4.45 -18.55 0.48
N SER A 158 -5.44 -19.43 0.57
CA SER A 158 -5.48 -20.66 -0.26
C SER A 158 -5.80 -20.34 -1.72
N ASN A 159 -6.68 -19.39 -1.99
CA ASN A 159 -6.96 -18.93 -3.36
C ASN A 159 -5.70 -18.31 -4.00
N ALA A 160 -4.94 -17.50 -3.26
CA ALA A 160 -3.68 -16.92 -3.74
C ALA A 160 -2.65 -18.01 -4.09
N ALA A 161 -2.47 -19.00 -3.21
CA ALA A 161 -1.56 -20.12 -3.46
C ALA A 161 -2.02 -20.97 -4.65
N ALA A 162 -3.32 -21.21 -4.82
CA ALA A 162 -3.86 -21.94 -5.96
C ALA A 162 -3.64 -21.19 -7.29
N LEU A 163 -3.85 -19.86 -7.31
CA LEU A 163 -3.58 -19.03 -8.48
C LEU A 163 -2.11 -19.07 -8.88
N LEU A 164 -1.18 -19.12 -7.94
CA LEU A 164 0.26 -19.17 -8.23
C LEU A 164 0.73 -20.60 -8.58
N LEU A 165 0.32 -21.62 -7.84
CA LEU A 165 0.91 -22.97 -7.92
C LEU A 165 0.07 -24.00 -8.67
N GLY A 166 -1.21 -23.71 -8.90
CA GLY A 166 -2.19 -24.61 -9.49
C GLY A 166 -2.69 -25.69 -8.52
N GLY A 167 -3.95 -26.07 -8.70
CA GLY A 167 -4.61 -27.14 -7.94
C GLY A 167 -4.95 -26.77 -6.49
N SER A 168 -5.57 -27.72 -5.77
CA SER A 168 -5.91 -27.53 -4.35
C SER A 168 -4.66 -27.63 -3.48
N ARG A 169 -4.42 -26.61 -2.66
CA ARG A 169 -3.26 -26.49 -1.75
C ARG A 169 -3.71 -25.88 -0.42
N ASN A 170 -3.05 -26.27 0.66
CA ASN A 170 -3.15 -25.53 1.92
C ASN A 170 -2.24 -24.30 1.82
N GLY A 171 -2.79 -23.14 1.40
CA GLY A 171 -1.97 -21.94 1.15
C GLY A 171 -1.16 -21.48 2.36
N TRP A 172 -1.66 -21.74 3.58
CA TRP A 172 -1.02 -21.34 4.82
C TRP A 172 0.39 -21.92 5.02
N ASP A 173 0.67 -23.08 4.41
CA ASP A 173 1.98 -23.73 4.51
C ASP A 173 2.99 -23.22 3.46
N TYR A 174 2.52 -22.56 2.39
CA TYR A 174 3.38 -22.09 1.29
C TYR A 174 3.86 -20.65 1.49
N TRP A 175 3.03 -19.82 2.11
CA TRP A 175 3.36 -18.43 2.39
C TRP A 175 4.19 -18.31 3.66
N LYS A 176 5.25 -17.51 3.59
CA LYS A 176 6.21 -17.29 4.67
C LYS A 176 6.47 -15.81 4.86
N TYR A 177 6.83 -15.39 6.06
CA TYR A 177 7.40 -14.05 6.27
C TYR A 177 8.84 -13.98 5.77
N ASP A 178 9.42 -12.78 5.77
CA ASP A 178 10.81 -12.52 5.40
C ASP A 178 11.85 -13.36 6.18
N ASN A 179 11.52 -13.69 7.43
CA ASN A 179 12.31 -14.55 8.32
C ASN A 179 12.19 -16.05 8.00
N GLY A 180 11.40 -16.43 6.98
CA GLY A 180 11.20 -17.80 6.51
C GLY A 180 10.20 -18.63 7.33
N ILE A 181 9.58 -18.07 8.37
CA ILE A 181 8.55 -18.74 9.16
C ILE A 181 7.23 -18.75 8.38
N SER A 182 6.56 -19.91 8.32
CA SER A 182 5.26 -20.02 7.65
C SER A 182 4.19 -19.20 8.36
N ILE A 183 3.26 -18.63 7.60
CA ILE A 183 2.14 -17.89 8.20
C ILE A 183 1.21 -18.82 9.00
N ASN A 184 1.14 -20.11 8.66
CA ASN A 184 0.43 -21.10 9.45
C ASN A 184 1.01 -21.21 10.86
N ASP A 185 2.34 -21.34 10.96
CA ASP A 185 3.02 -21.48 12.24
C ASP A 185 2.90 -20.22 13.10
N SER A 186 3.03 -19.06 12.47
CA SER A 186 2.97 -17.77 13.16
C SER A 186 1.55 -17.39 13.62
N LEU A 187 0.51 -17.68 12.84
CA LEU A 187 -0.83 -17.15 13.12
C LEU A 187 -1.80 -18.20 13.67
N ARG A 188 -1.69 -19.46 13.23
CA ARG A 188 -2.67 -20.51 13.55
C ARG A 188 -2.15 -21.54 14.54
N ASN A 189 -0.84 -21.81 14.55
CA ASN A 189 -0.22 -22.78 15.45
C ASN A 189 0.48 -22.16 16.67
N LYS A 190 0.16 -20.90 17.05
CA LYS A 190 0.67 -20.30 18.30
C LYS A 190 0.24 -21.18 19.48
N LYS A 191 1.21 -21.91 20.04
CA LYS A 191 1.11 -22.57 21.35
C LYS A 191 1.39 -21.58 22.47
#